data_AF-A0A948EWQ3-F1
#
_entry.id   AF-A0A948EWQ3-F1
#
_cell.length_a   1.000
_cell.length_b   1.000
_cell.length_c   1.000
_cell.angle_alpha   90.00
_cell.angle_beta   90.00
_cell.angle_gamma   90.00
#
_symmetry.space_group_name_H-M   'P 1'
#
loop_
_entity.id
_entity.type
_entity.pdbx_description
1 polymer ?
#
loop_
_entity_poly.entity_id
_entity_poly.type
_entity_poly.pdbx_seq_one_letter_code
_entity_poly.pdbx_strand_id
1 'polypeptide(L)'
;MIRLDIWLTLPTGERLRAGELACADADGQGRYTSAFRYTADYLADPRAFPLDPAGLPLTPGEYQGNRLEAPLMVLEDALPDDWGRRLLIQRHGLPRSRQAEPFLLRALAGQGLGALAFLAPGETPRPLDDSAPLLDLETLVEAARRLEQDGEVDQSHRILLAAGSS
;
A
#
# COMPACT_ATOMS: atom_id res chain seq x y z
N MET A 1 -12.86 4.25 -11.34
CA MET A 1 -12.77 3.01 -10.55
C MET A 1 -11.33 2.52 -10.61
N ILE A 2 -10.75 2.11 -9.48
CA ILE A 2 -9.40 1.50 -9.41
C ILE A 2 -9.51 0.03 -9.04
N ARG A 3 -8.66 -0.81 -9.62
CA ARG A 3 -8.53 -2.22 -9.29
C ARG A 3 -7.08 -2.53 -8.95
N LEU A 4 -6.85 -3.39 -7.98
CA LEU A 4 -5.54 -3.82 -7.54
C LEU A 4 -5.50 -5.33 -7.35
N ASP A 5 -4.40 -5.94 -7.78
CA ASP A 5 -4.02 -7.28 -7.38
C ASP A 5 -3.23 -7.20 -6.08
N ILE A 6 -3.65 -7.99 -5.10
CA ILE A 6 -2.98 -8.13 -3.81
C ILE A 6 -2.11 -9.36 -3.85
N TRP A 7 -0.82 -9.17 -3.60
CA TRP A 7 0.18 -10.23 -3.53
C TRP A 7 0.67 -10.39 -2.10
N LEU A 8 0.79 -11.63 -1.64
CA LEU A 8 1.35 -12.01 -0.35
C LEU A 8 2.74 -12.60 -0.55
N THR A 9 3.73 -12.10 0.19
CA THR A 9 5.06 -12.72 0.29
C THR A 9 5.08 -13.68 1.47
N LEU A 10 5.34 -14.96 1.21
CA LEU A 10 5.50 -15.99 2.23
C LEU A 10 6.86 -15.87 2.94
N PRO A 11 7.06 -16.50 4.12
CA PRO A 11 8.36 -16.52 4.80
C PRO A 11 9.50 -17.13 3.95
N THR A 12 9.17 -17.93 2.93
CA THR A 12 10.13 -18.49 1.97
C THR A 12 10.57 -17.48 0.90
N GLY A 13 9.97 -16.30 0.84
CA GLY A 13 10.17 -15.29 -0.20
C GLY A 13 9.29 -15.50 -1.45
N GLU A 14 8.58 -16.64 -1.53
CA GLU A 14 7.63 -16.89 -2.62
C GLU A 14 6.44 -15.93 -2.54
N ARG A 15 5.89 -15.58 -3.71
CA ARG A 15 4.79 -14.61 -3.81
C ARG A 15 3.56 -15.25 -4.41
N LEU A 16 2.45 -15.14 -3.68
CA LEU A 16 1.14 -15.64 -4.09
C LEU A 16 0.19 -14.48 -4.38
N ARG A 17 -0.59 -14.57 -5.45
CA ARG A 17 -1.63 -13.59 -5.76
C ARG A 17 -2.85 -13.86 -4.87
N ALA A 18 -2.86 -13.27 -3.68
CA ALA A 18 -3.83 -13.54 -2.63
C ALA A 18 -5.26 -13.14 -3.02
N GLY A 19 -5.43 -11.97 -3.64
CA GLY A 19 -6.76 -11.48 -3.97
C GLY A 19 -6.80 -10.28 -4.90
N GLU A 20 -8.02 -9.80 -5.12
CA GLU A 20 -8.33 -8.66 -5.97
C GLU A 20 -9.15 -7.65 -5.16
N LEU A 21 -8.73 -6.39 -5.19
CA LEU A 21 -9.45 -5.25 -4.60
C LEU A 21 -10.00 -4.37 -5.73
N ALA A 22 -11.26 -3.99 -5.63
CA ALA A 22 -11.89 -3.00 -6.49
C ALA A 22 -12.45 -1.87 -5.64
N CYS A 23 -12.15 -0.62 -6.00
CA CYS A 23 -12.69 0.57 -5.34
C CYS A 23 -13.35 1.47 -6.38
N ALA A 24 -14.58 1.90 -6.07
CA ALA A 24 -15.29 2.89 -6.87
C ALA A 24 -14.56 4.24 -6.88
N ASP A 25 -14.94 5.12 -7.79
CA ASP A 25 -14.46 6.51 -7.71
C ASP A 25 -15.03 7.17 -6.45
N ALA A 26 -14.20 7.97 -5.80
CA ALA A 26 -14.62 8.70 -4.63
C ALA A 26 -15.58 9.83 -5.00
N ASP A 27 -16.59 10.04 -4.15
CA ASP A 27 -17.49 11.18 -4.25
C ASP A 27 -16.79 12.51 -3.86
N GLY A 28 -17.53 13.62 -3.92
CA GLY A 28 -17.00 14.94 -3.52
C GLY A 28 -16.58 15.06 -2.05
N GLN A 29 -16.93 14.09 -1.20
CA GLN A 29 -16.53 13.98 0.20
C GLN A 29 -15.42 12.94 0.42
N GLY A 30 -14.88 12.37 -0.66
CA GLY A 30 -13.85 11.34 -0.61
C GLY A 30 -14.37 9.98 -0.15
N ARG A 31 -15.68 9.72 -0.19
CA ARG A 31 -16.25 8.40 0.14
C ARG A 31 -16.31 7.53 -1.10
N TYR A 32 -15.97 6.26 -0.96
CA TYR A 32 -16.05 5.26 -2.02
C TYR A 32 -16.47 3.92 -1.44
N THR A 33 -17.05 3.06 -2.27
CA THR A 33 -17.27 1.66 -1.93
C THR A 33 -16.10 0.81 -2.41
N SER A 34 -15.88 -0.31 -1.73
CA SER A 34 -14.82 -1.26 -2.02
C SER A 34 -15.36 -2.68 -2.00
N ALA A 35 -14.69 -3.55 -2.74
CA ALA A 35 -14.92 -4.99 -2.71
C ALA A 35 -13.58 -5.71 -2.83
N PHE A 36 -13.35 -6.68 -1.95
CA PHE A 36 -12.20 -7.57 -1.99
C PHE A 36 -12.66 -9.01 -2.20
N ARG A 37 -11.90 -9.80 -2.94
CA ARG A 37 -12.07 -11.25 -3.01
C ARG A 37 -10.73 -11.97 -3.04
N TYR A 38 -10.68 -13.16 -2.44
CA TYR A 38 -9.56 -14.08 -2.66
C TYR A 38 -9.56 -14.60 -4.10
N THR A 39 -8.38 -14.84 -4.67
CA THR A 39 -8.29 -15.51 -5.97
C THR A 39 -8.60 -17.00 -5.81
N ALA A 40 -9.09 -17.63 -6.88
CA ALA A 40 -9.32 -19.08 -6.88
C ALA A 40 -8.02 -19.87 -6.65
N ASP A 41 -6.91 -19.40 -7.24
CA ASP A 41 -5.60 -20.02 -7.07
C ASP A 41 -5.11 -19.94 -5.63
N TYR A 42 -5.31 -18.81 -4.95
CA TYR A 42 -4.96 -18.68 -3.53
C TYR A 42 -5.84 -19.58 -2.66
N LEU A 43 -7.16 -19.62 -2.89
CA LEU A 43 -8.07 -20.51 -2.16
C LEU A 43 -7.73 -22.01 -2.32
N ALA A 44 -7.10 -22.38 -3.44
CA ALA A 44 -6.67 -23.75 -3.72
C ALA A 44 -5.23 -24.07 -3.27
N ASP A 45 -4.43 -23.06 -2.92
CA ASP A 45 -3.05 -23.25 -2.50
C ASP A 45 -3.00 -23.78 -1.04
N PRO A 46 -2.33 -24.92 -0.77
CA PRO A 46 -2.25 -25.48 0.58
C PRO A 46 -1.50 -24.58 1.58
N ARG A 47 -0.77 -23.57 1.11
CA ARG A 47 -0.05 -22.58 1.93
C ARG A 47 -0.91 -21.36 2.24
N ALA A 48 -2.10 -21.25 1.66
CA ALA A 48 -2.96 -20.09 1.87
C ALA A 48 -3.53 -20.04 3.28
N PHE A 49 -3.66 -18.83 3.78
CA PHE A 49 -4.27 -18.50 5.06
C PHE A 49 -5.09 -17.21 4.93
N PRO A 50 -6.11 -16.99 5.80
CA PRO A 50 -6.87 -15.75 5.78
C PRO A 50 -5.97 -14.55 6.12
N LEU A 51 -6.04 -13.48 5.32
CA LEU A 51 -5.29 -12.24 5.59
C LEU A 51 -5.72 -11.59 6.91
N ASP A 52 -7.00 -11.68 7.23
CA ASP A 52 -7.57 -11.38 8.54
C ASP A 52 -8.57 -12.50 8.87
N PRO A 53 -8.27 -13.41 9.83
CA PRO A 53 -9.19 -14.48 10.19
C PRO A 53 -10.59 -14.02 10.62
N ALA A 54 -10.73 -12.80 11.15
CA ALA A 54 -11.99 -12.27 11.63
C ALA A 54 -12.76 -11.49 10.55
N GLY A 55 -12.09 -10.56 9.85
CA GLY A 55 -12.69 -9.73 8.81
C GLY A 55 -12.75 -10.41 7.44
N LEU A 56 -11.72 -11.18 7.08
CA LEU A 56 -11.53 -11.80 5.77
C LEU A 56 -11.25 -13.31 5.89
N PRO A 57 -12.17 -14.14 6.43
CA PRO A 57 -11.98 -15.57 6.49
C PRO A 57 -11.72 -16.16 5.08
N LEU A 58 -10.99 -17.26 5.00
CA LEU A 58 -10.54 -17.83 3.72
C LEU A 58 -11.70 -18.56 3.03
N THR A 59 -12.61 -17.82 2.42
CA THR A 59 -13.81 -18.34 1.75
C THR A 59 -13.98 -17.71 0.36
N PRO A 60 -14.61 -18.42 -0.59
CA PRO A 60 -14.98 -17.83 -1.86
C PRO A 60 -16.10 -16.81 -1.68
N GLY A 61 -15.99 -15.67 -2.38
CA GLY A 61 -16.99 -14.60 -2.35
C GLY A 61 -16.34 -13.22 -2.37
N GLU A 62 -17.17 -12.19 -2.26
CA GLU A 62 -16.74 -10.80 -2.16
C GLU A 62 -17.02 -10.26 -0.75
N TYR A 63 -16.02 -9.58 -0.20
CA TYR A 63 -16.09 -8.79 1.02
C TYR A 63 -16.29 -7.34 0.64
N GLN A 64 -17.46 -6.79 0.93
CA GLN A 64 -17.79 -5.40 0.62
C GLN A 64 -17.47 -4.49 1.81
N GLY A 65 -16.94 -3.32 1.50
CA GLY A 65 -16.63 -2.29 2.49
C GLY A 65 -17.05 -0.90 2.03
N ASN A 66 -17.22 -0.01 3.00
CA ASN A 66 -17.15 1.43 2.74
C ASN A 66 -15.70 1.84 2.97
N ARG A 67 -15.07 2.46 1.97
CA ARG A 67 -13.63 2.73 1.96
C ARG A 67 -12.83 1.44 2.25
N LEU A 68 -11.71 1.52 2.96
CA LEU A 68 -11.02 0.34 3.48
C LEU A 68 -11.40 0.09 4.96
N GLU A 69 -12.61 0.43 5.38
CA GLU A 69 -13.09 0.12 6.74
C GLU A 69 -13.43 -1.38 6.86
N ALA A 70 -13.77 -1.84 8.06
CA ALA A 70 -14.19 -3.22 8.31
C ALA A 70 -15.25 -3.67 7.27
N PRO A 71 -15.06 -4.83 6.61
CA PRO A 71 -14.08 -5.88 6.91
C PRO A 71 -12.68 -5.72 6.28
N LEU A 72 -12.43 -4.67 5.49
CA LEU A 72 -11.22 -4.52 4.68
C LEU A 72 -10.08 -3.76 5.37
N MET A 73 -10.21 -3.44 6.65
CA MET A 73 -9.26 -2.61 7.42
C MET A 73 -7.85 -3.18 7.46
N VAL A 74 -7.68 -4.49 7.39
CA VAL A 74 -6.35 -5.12 7.26
C VAL A 74 -5.58 -4.67 6.01
N LEU A 75 -6.27 -4.20 4.97
CA LEU A 75 -5.62 -3.67 3.77
C LEU A 75 -5.13 -2.23 3.98
N GLU A 76 -5.74 -1.50 4.92
CA GLU A 76 -5.36 -0.14 5.31
C GLU A 76 -4.07 -0.15 6.13
N ASP A 77 -3.85 -1.19 6.95
CA ASP A 77 -2.64 -1.39 7.76
C ASP A 77 -1.33 -1.45 6.94
N ALA A 78 -1.43 -1.67 5.62
CA ALA A 78 -0.27 -1.64 4.73
C ALA A 78 0.16 -0.22 4.33
N LEU A 79 -0.68 0.78 4.59
CA LEU A 79 -0.36 2.17 4.33
C LEU A 79 0.55 2.74 5.41
N PRO A 80 1.43 3.68 5.02
CA PRO A 80 2.18 4.46 6.00
C PRO A 80 1.25 5.34 6.84
N ASP A 81 1.80 5.90 7.91
CA ASP A 81 1.15 6.93 8.72
C ASP A 81 0.94 8.25 7.93
N ASP A 82 0.32 9.25 8.56
CA ASP A 82 0.05 10.54 7.91
C ASP A 82 1.31 11.23 7.37
N TRP A 83 2.46 11.04 8.02
CA TRP A 83 3.73 11.61 7.58
C TRP A 83 4.25 10.86 6.34
N GLY A 84 4.26 9.53 6.37
CA GLY A 84 4.69 8.71 5.24
C GLY A 84 3.73 8.80 4.04
N ARG A 85 2.42 9.00 4.26
CA ARG A 85 1.45 9.29 3.18
C ARG A 85 1.78 10.60 2.49
N ARG A 86 2.08 11.66 3.24
CA ARG A 86 2.53 12.94 2.68
C ARG A 86 3.79 12.75 1.85
N LEU A 87 4.77 12.01 2.37
CA LEU A 87 6.00 11.72 1.66
C LEU A 87 5.74 10.95 0.35
N LEU A 88 4.87 9.94 0.38
CA LEU A 88 4.48 9.15 -0.78
C LEU A 88 3.75 9.97 -1.86
N ILE A 89 2.82 10.83 -1.43
CA ILE A 89 2.11 11.77 -2.32
C ILE A 89 3.10 12.66 -3.05
N GLN A 90 4.07 13.22 -2.33
CA GLN A 90 5.09 14.09 -2.92
C GLN A 90 6.05 13.31 -3.83
N ARG A 91 6.50 12.11 -3.41
CA ARG A 91 7.39 11.23 -4.19
C ARG A 91 6.87 10.97 -5.60
N HIS A 92 5.57 10.69 -5.69
CA HIS A 92 4.90 10.31 -6.93
C HIS A 92 4.13 11.47 -7.58
N GLY A 93 4.20 12.68 -7.02
CA GLY A 93 3.47 13.85 -7.51
C GLY A 93 1.97 13.61 -7.64
N LEU A 94 1.36 12.94 -6.64
CA LEU A 94 -0.03 12.51 -6.73
C LEU A 94 -0.99 13.71 -6.65
N PRO A 95 -1.84 13.94 -7.67
CA PRO A 95 -2.85 14.99 -7.61
C PRO A 95 -3.88 14.68 -6.52
N ARG A 96 -4.59 15.70 -6.00
CA ARG A 96 -5.61 15.53 -4.94
C ARG A 96 -6.64 14.43 -5.24
N SER A 97 -6.99 14.22 -6.51
CA SER A 97 -7.92 13.16 -6.95
C SER A 97 -7.37 11.72 -6.79
N ARG A 98 -6.09 11.55 -6.48
CA ARG A 98 -5.39 10.28 -6.32
C ARG A 98 -4.68 10.16 -4.96
N GLN A 99 -5.19 10.86 -3.95
CA GLN A 99 -4.65 10.81 -2.57
C GLN A 99 -5.49 9.94 -1.63
N ALA A 100 -6.57 9.31 -2.12
CA ALA A 100 -7.33 8.31 -1.37
C ALA A 100 -6.53 7.00 -1.24
N GLU A 101 -6.86 6.23 -0.20
CA GLU A 101 -6.14 5.02 0.24
C GLU A 101 -5.80 4.03 -0.88
N PRO A 102 -6.71 3.70 -1.83
CA PRO A 102 -6.39 2.73 -2.88
C PRO A 102 -5.31 3.22 -3.86
N PHE A 103 -5.24 4.54 -4.09
CA PHE A 103 -4.19 5.12 -4.92
C PHE A 103 -2.85 5.17 -4.19
N LEU A 104 -2.87 5.38 -2.87
CA LEU A 104 -1.67 5.31 -2.04
C LEU A 104 -1.13 3.86 -1.97
N LEU A 105 -2.00 2.87 -1.79
CA LEU A 105 -1.64 1.45 -1.87
C LEU A 105 -0.98 1.13 -3.21
N ARG A 106 -1.55 1.63 -4.31
CA ARG A 106 -0.95 1.48 -5.65
C ARG A 106 0.42 2.14 -5.76
N ALA A 107 0.61 3.31 -5.16
CA ALA A 107 1.87 4.05 -5.20
C ALA A 107 3.00 3.34 -4.43
N LEU A 108 2.68 2.64 -3.33
CA LEU A 108 3.65 1.81 -2.60
C LEU A 108 4.23 0.70 -3.49
N ALA A 109 3.42 0.12 -4.38
CA ALA A 109 3.85 -0.91 -5.34
C ALA A 109 4.65 -2.07 -4.72
N GLY A 110 4.34 -2.45 -3.47
CA GLY A 110 5.03 -3.50 -2.72
C GLY A 110 6.26 -3.06 -1.90
N GLN A 111 6.49 -1.75 -1.74
CA GLN A 111 7.46 -1.16 -0.81
C GLN A 111 6.83 -0.75 0.53
N GLY A 112 5.57 -1.12 0.76
CA GLY A 112 4.86 -0.84 2.01
C GLY A 112 5.28 -1.77 3.16
N LEU A 113 4.71 -1.54 4.34
CA LEU A 113 4.93 -2.39 5.49
C LEU A 113 4.25 -3.77 5.34
N GLY A 114 4.87 -4.78 5.93
CA GLY A 114 4.31 -6.14 5.99
C GLY A 114 4.58 -6.98 4.74
N ALA A 115 3.74 -8.00 4.54
CA ALA A 115 3.93 -9.01 3.51
C ALA A 115 3.09 -8.76 2.24
N LEU A 116 2.28 -7.70 2.22
CA LEU A 116 1.35 -7.41 1.14
C LEU A 116 1.92 -6.40 0.14
N ALA A 117 1.70 -6.69 -1.14
CA ALA A 117 1.98 -5.77 -2.24
C ALA A 117 0.71 -5.54 -3.07
N PHE A 118 0.52 -4.28 -3.49
CA PHE A 118 -0.68 -3.84 -4.19
C PHE A 118 -0.29 -3.32 -5.57
N LEU A 119 -0.71 -4.03 -6.62
CA LEU A 119 -0.27 -3.78 -7.99
C LEU A 119 -1.45 -3.61 -8.93
N ALA A 120 -1.22 -3.04 -10.11
CA ALA A 120 -2.26 -3.05 -11.12
C ALA A 120 -2.58 -4.49 -11.56
N PRO A 121 -3.80 -4.77 -12.02
CA PRO A 121 -4.16 -6.10 -12.48
C PRO A 121 -3.20 -6.63 -13.53
N GLY A 122 -2.67 -7.84 -13.31
CA GLY A 122 -1.73 -8.51 -14.21
C GLY A 122 -0.26 -8.10 -14.04
N GLU A 123 0.05 -7.14 -13.16
CA GLU A 123 1.44 -6.88 -12.76
C GLU A 123 1.91 -7.87 -11.70
N THR A 124 3.20 -8.19 -11.74
CA THR A 124 3.86 -9.06 -10.75
C THR A 124 4.80 -8.24 -9.86
N PRO A 125 4.92 -8.56 -8.57
CA PRO A 125 5.81 -7.84 -7.69
C PRO A 125 7.27 -8.03 -8.08
N ARG A 126 8.02 -6.94 -8.23
CA ARG A 126 9.46 -6.98 -8.51
C ARG A 126 10.24 -7.40 -7.27
N PRO A 127 11.34 -8.15 -7.39
CA PRO A 127 12.23 -8.43 -6.27
C PRO A 127 12.52 -7.12 -5.52
N LEU A 128 12.42 -7.16 -4.19
CA LEU A 128 12.83 -6.01 -3.40
C LEU A 128 14.33 -5.82 -3.60
N ASP A 129 14.71 -4.59 -3.90
CA ASP A 129 16.12 -4.20 -3.85
C ASP A 129 16.41 -3.88 -2.38
N ASP A 130 17.05 -4.82 -1.68
CA ASP A 130 17.41 -4.67 -0.27
C ASP A 130 18.55 -3.64 -0.07
N SER A 131 19.00 -2.96 -1.12
CA SER A 131 19.94 -1.86 -1.01
C SER A 131 19.24 -0.59 -0.54
N ALA A 132 19.20 -0.40 0.78
CA ALA A 132 19.05 0.93 1.34
C ALA A 132 20.35 1.70 1.09
N PRO A 133 20.32 2.90 0.47
CA PRO A 133 21.52 3.72 0.38
C PRO A 133 22.03 4.03 1.79
N LEU A 134 23.36 4.02 1.97
CA LEU A 134 23.95 4.51 3.20
C LEU A 134 23.80 6.02 3.23
N LEU A 135 22.86 6.51 4.04
CA LEU A 135 22.56 7.93 4.18
C LEU A 135 23.12 8.44 5.50
N ASP A 136 23.68 9.64 5.47
CA ASP A 136 24.15 10.32 6.67
C ASP A 136 22.97 10.72 7.56
N LEU A 137 23.02 10.31 8.83
CA LEU A 137 21.91 10.48 9.77
C LEU A 137 21.64 11.96 10.06
N GLU A 138 22.70 12.78 10.16
CA GLU A 138 22.55 14.21 10.40
C GLU A 138 21.82 14.89 9.23
N THR A 139 22.18 14.52 8.00
CA THR A 139 21.48 14.96 6.79
C THR A 139 20.01 14.54 6.78
N LEU A 140 19.69 13.31 7.20
CA LEU A 140 18.31 12.82 7.31
C LEU A 140 17.50 13.61 8.34
N VAL A 141 18.08 13.87 9.51
CA VAL A 141 17.41 14.63 10.59
C VAL A 141 17.12 16.07 10.15
N GLU A 142 18.07 16.71 9.48
CA GLU A 142 17.88 18.07 8.97
C GLU A 142 16.80 18.13 7.88
N ALA A 143 16.81 17.17 6.95
CA ALA A 143 15.76 17.05 5.95
C ALA A 143 14.38 16.83 6.58
N ALA A 144 14.26 15.96 7.60
CA ALA A 144 13.00 15.74 8.29
C ALA A 144 12.49 17.01 8.98
N ARG A 145 13.36 17.77 9.66
CA ARG A 145 12.99 19.04 10.31
C ARG A 145 12.46 20.08 9.33
N ARG A 146 13.13 20.24 8.19
CA ARG A 146 12.68 21.19 7.15
C ARG A 146 11.32 20.80 6.59
N LEU A 147 11.07 19.51 6.38
CA LEU A 147 9.75 19.05 5.94
C LEU A 147 8.64 19.39 6.95
N GLU A 148 8.92 19.23 8.24
CA GLU A 148 7.98 19.57 9.30
C GLU A 148 7.72 21.08 9.41
N GLN A 149 8.74 21.91 9.15
CA GLN A 149 8.66 23.37 9.26
C GLN A 149 8.06 24.03 8.01
N ASP A 150 8.56 23.69 6.84
CA ASP A 150 8.26 24.36 5.57
C ASP A 150 7.09 23.71 4.83
N GLY A 151 6.78 22.45 5.13
CA GLY A 151 5.72 21.67 4.47
C GLY A 151 6.01 21.33 3.00
N GLU A 152 7.15 21.78 2.45
CA GLU A 152 7.58 21.53 1.08
C GLU A 152 8.88 20.70 1.03
N VAL A 153 8.88 19.70 0.15
CA VAL A 153 10.02 18.80 -0.10
C VAL A 153 10.86 19.42 -1.23
N ASP A 154 11.93 20.13 -0.89
CA ASP A 154 12.97 20.55 -1.84
C ASP A 154 13.94 19.39 -2.22
N GLN A 155 14.99 19.70 -2.98
CA GLN A 155 15.97 18.72 -3.45
C GLN A 155 16.73 18.01 -2.31
N SER A 156 16.89 18.65 -1.15
CA SER A 156 17.50 18.06 0.05
C SER A 156 16.60 17.03 0.73
N HIS A 157 15.28 17.13 0.56
CA HIS A 157 14.30 16.20 1.14
C HIS A 157 14.11 14.91 0.33
N ARG A 158 14.62 14.85 -0.91
CA ARG A 158 14.58 13.63 -1.73
C ARG A 158 15.33 12.46 -1.09
N ILE A 159 16.22 12.75 -0.15
CA ILE A 159 16.92 11.74 0.65
C ILE A 159 15.95 10.96 1.56
N LEU A 160 14.90 11.61 2.08
CA LEU A 160 13.85 10.97 2.88
C LEU A 160 13.07 9.96 2.02
N LEU A 161 12.86 10.27 0.74
CA LEU A 161 12.20 9.38 -0.23
C LEU A 161 12.97 8.08 -0.46
N ALA A 162 14.28 8.07 -0.20
CA ALA A 162 15.15 6.92 -0.34
C ALA A 162 15.33 6.13 0.97
N ALA A 163 15.06 6.75 2.12
CA ALA A 163 15.22 6.16 3.45
C ALA A 163 14.01 5.32 3.90
N GLY A 164 12.85 5.49 3.24
CA GLY A 164 11.61 4.77 3.54
C GLY A 164 10.46 5.71 3.92
N SER A 165 9.24 5.21 3.82
CA SER A 165 8.02 5.86 4.33
C SER A 165 7.53 5.01 5.49
N SER A 166 7.62 5.54 6.72
CA SER A 166 7.25 4.83 7.95
C SER A 166 5.82 4.31 7.95
#